data_AF-A0A1V5Y4L6-F1
#
_entry.id   AF-A0A1V5Y4L6-F1
#
_cell.length_a   1.000
_cell.length_b   1.000
_cell.length_c   1.000
_cell.angle_alpha   90.00
_cell.angle_beta   90.00
_cell.angle_gamma   90.00
#
_symmetry.space_group_name_H-M   'P 1'
#
loop_
_entity.id
_entity.type
_entity.pdbx_description
1 polymer ?
#
loop_
_entity_poly.entity_id
_entity_poly.type
_entity_poly.pdbx_seq_one_letter_code
_entity_poly.pdbx_strand_id
1 'polypeptide(L)'
;MSAKSAKEILLGDFKKFDFSGTKAGVGQVEVMDLADLAPKRAAILDEMNKMKEAEKLDMVVLMLTDVMKEASDLLFVGNDAAAAGFEKAFGGKLANSSIYKEKCLSRKKQVVPPLEGAFKK
;
A
#
# COMPACT_ATOMS: atom_id res chain seq x y z
N MET A 1 -24.66 0.10 4.95
CA MET A 1 -23.37 0.60 5.47
C MET A 1 -22.67 1.35 4.36
N SER A 2 -22.22 2.58 4.62
CA SER A 2 -21.66 3.47 3.60
C SER A 2 -20.46 2.82 2.92
N ALA A 3 -20.67 2.37 1.68
CA ALA A 3 -19.63 1.80 0.86
C ALA A 3 -18.65 2.91 0.49
N LYS A 4 -17.62 3.14 1.33
CA LYS A 4 -16.55 4.10 1.05
C LYS A 4 -16.05 3.88 -0.38
N SER A 5 -15.94 4.98 -1.13
CA SER A 5 -15.39 4.98 -2.48
C SER A 5 -13.90 4.60 -2.46
N ALA A 6 -13.36 4.14 -3.59
CA ALA A 6 -11.93 3.82 -3.72
C ALA A 6 -11.03 4.99 -3.29
N LYS A 7 -11.45 6.22 -3.61
CA LYS A 7 -10.79 7.46 -3.22
C LYS A 7 -10.83 7.71 -1.72
N GLU A 8 -11.96 7.51 -1.06
CA GLU A 8 -12.05 7.62 0.40
C GLU A 8 -11.24 6.55 1.13
N ILE A 9 -11.19 5.33 0.57
CA ILE A 9 -10.36 4.24 1.08
C ILE A 9 -8.88 4.63 1.01
N LEU A 10 -8.43 5.16 -0.12
CA LEU A 10 -7.04 5.55 -0.32
C LEU A 10 -6.65 6.77 0.54
N LEU A 11 -7.49 7.81 0.56
CA LEU A 11 -7.20 9.09 1.23
C LEU A 11 -7.41 9.08 2.75
N GLY A 12 -8.16 8.10 3.29
CA GLY A 12 -8.57 8.09 4.70
C GLY A 12 -7.39 8.14 5.69
N ASP A 13 -6.36 7.33 5.49
CA ASP A 13 -5.08 7.40 6.23
C ASP A 13 -3.89 7.43 5.27
N PHE A 14 -3.93 8.31 4.28
CA PHE A 14 -2.81 8.52 3.37
C PHE A 14 -1.73 9.41 3.99
N LYS A 15 -0.48 8.97 3.92
CA LYS A 15 0.68 9.80 4.30
C LYS A 15 1.77 9.72 3.25
N LYS A 16 2.44 10.84 3.01
CA LYS A 16 3.60 10.93 2.14
C LYS A 16 4.87 10.70 2.96
N PHE A 17 5.81 9.99 2.37
CA PHE A 17 7.12 9.67 2.91
C PHE A 17 8.17 9.94 1.84
N ASP A 18 9.38 10.27 2.28
CA ASP A 18 10.55 10.38 1.42
C ASP A 18 11.58 9.38 1.93
N PHE A 19 11.87 8.36 1.11
CA PHE A 19 12.85 7.33 1.41
C PHE A 19 14.11 7.60 0.59
N SER A 20 14.98 8.45 1.12
CA SER A 20 16.27 8.81 0.50
C SER A 20 16.13 9.34 -0.93
N GLY A 21 15.16 10.24 -1.15
CA GLY A 21 14.83 10.83 -2.45
C GLY A 21 13.78 10.08 -3.25
N THR A 22 13.33 8.91 -2.77
CA THR A 22 12.19 8.18 -3.35
C THR A 22 10.90 8.64 -2.69
N LYS A 23 10.04 9.34 -3.43
CA LYS A 23 8.76 9.85 -2.92
C LYS A 23 7.73 8.74 -2.89
N ALA A 24 7.18 8.47 -1.71
CA ALA A 24 6.24 7.38 -1.49
C ALA A 24 4.95 7.88 -0.84
N GLY A 25 3.82 7.38 -1.31
CA GLY A 25 2.54 7.46 -0.60
C GLY A 25 2.27 6.16 0.14
N VAL A 26 1.89 6.21 1.42
CA VAL A 26 1.48 5.00 2.16
C VAL A 26 0.13 5.25 2.84
N GLY A 27 -0.90 4.59 2.33
CA GLY A 27 -2.25 4.55 2.86
C GLY A 27 -2.48 3.31 3.74
N GLN A 28 -3.46 3.40 4.63
CA GLN A 28 -3.95 2.26 5.41
C GLN A 28 -5.49 2.31 5.49
N VAL A 29 -6.13 1.16 5.31
CA VAL A 29 -7.56 0.96 5.54
C VAL A 29 -7.77 -0.34 6.31
N GLU A 30 -8.67 -0.28 7.28
CA GLU A 30 -9.06 -1.43 8.09
C GLU A 30 -10.45 -1.90 7.67
N VAL A 31 -10.58 -3.20 7.41
CA VAL A 31 -11.84 -3.85 7.04
C VAL A 31 -12.04 -5.12 7.86
N MET A 32 -13.29 -5.50 8.07
CA MET A 32 -13.64 -6.75 8.75
C MET A 32 -13.30 -7.98 7.89
N ASP A 33 -13.47 -7.90 6.58
CA ASP A 33 -13.06 -8.92 5.62
C ASP A 33 -12.53 -8.27 4.34
N LEU A 34 -11.38 -8.74 3.85
CA LEU A 34 -10.82 -8.31 2.56
C LEU A 34 -11.71 -8.66 1.37
N ALA A 35 -12.61 -9.64 1.51
CA ALA A 35 -13.59 -10.00 0.49
C ALA A 35 -14.47 -8.81 0.06
N ASP A 36 -14.77 -7.89 0.98
CA ASP A 36 -15.55 -6.67 0.69
C ASP A 36 -14.82 -5.70 -0.25
N LEU A 37 -13.48 -5.77 -0.28
CA LEU A 37 -12.63 -4.93 -1.11
C LEU A 37 -12.23 -5.60 -2.43
N ALA A 38 -12.35 -6.92 -2.55
CA ALA A 38 -12.08 -7.65 -3.78
C ALA A 38 -12.75 -7.04 -5.03
N PRO A 39 -14.06 -6.71 -5.05
CA PRO A 39 -14.69 -6.08 -6.21
C PRO A 39 -14.24 -4.63 -6.45
N LYS A 40 -13.68 -3.96 -5.44
CA LYS A 40 -13.18 -2.58 -5.52
C LYS A 40 -11.70 -2.50 -5.83
N ARG A 41 -10.96 -3.62 -5.79
CA ARG A 41 -9.50 -3.66 -5.95
C ARG A 41 -9.03 -2.98 -7.23
N ALA A 42 -9.69 -3.23 -8.34
CA ALA A 42 -9.36 -2.58 -9.61
C ALA A 42 -9.53 -1.05 -9.56
N ALA A 43 -10.63 -0.57 -8.98
CA ALA A 43 -10.88 0.86 -8.81
C ALA A 43 -9.91 1.52 -7.83
N ILE A 44 -9.50 0.78 -6.78
CA ILE A 44 -8.48 1.23 -5.83
C ILE A 44 -7.12 1.37 -6.51
N LEU A 45 -6.71 0.38 -7.31
CA LEU A 45 -5.46 0.44 -8.07
C LEU A 45 -5.45 1.59 -9.09
N ASP A 46 -6.57 1.85 -9.75
CA ASP A 46 -6.72 2.99 -10.65
C ASP A 46 -6.56 4.33 -9.92
N GLU A 47 -7.19 4.48 -8.75
CA GLU A 47 -7.06 5.69 -7.93
C GLU A 47 -5.64 5.84 -7.35
N MET A 48 -4.97 4.75 -6.99
CA MET A 48 -3.56 4.75 -6.58
C MET A 48 -2.65 5.23 -7.71
N ASN A 49 -2.88 4.80 -8.95
CA ASN A 49 -2.14 5.29 -10.12
C ASN A 49 -2.38 6.79 -10.35
N LYS A 50 -3.63 7.23 -10.35
CA LYS A 50 -3.98 8.66 -10.47
C LYS A 50 -3.31 9.50 -9.39
N MET A 51 -3.28 9.01 -8.15
CA MET A 51 -2.63 9.69 -7.04
C MET A 51 -1.12 9.76 -7.21
N LYS A 52 -0.49 8.66 -7.62
CA LYS A 52 0.94 8.63 -7.93
C LYS A 52 1.31 9.70 -8.94
N GLU A 53 0.54 9.83 -10.03
CA GLU A 53 0.77 10.83 -11.08
C GLU A 53 0.47 12.26 -10.60
N ALA A 54 -0.67 12.47 -9.96
CA ALA A 54 -1.09 13.79 -9.48
C ALA A 54 -0.11 14.38 -8.46
N GLU A 55 0.43 13.53 -7.58
CA GLU A 55 1.34 13.92 -6.50
C GLU A 55 2.83 13.73 -6.86
N LYS A 56 3.13 13.28 -8.09
CA LYS A 56 4.48 12.98 -8.59
C LYS A 56 5.27 12.09 -7.62
N LEU A 57 4.64 11.00 -7.19
CA LEU A 57 5.24 9.99 -6.31
C LEU A 57 5.90 8.91 -7.16
N ASP A 58 7.00 8.35 -6.67
CA ASP A 58 7.66 7.19 -7.28
C ASP A 58 6.86 5.91 -7.02
N MET A 59 6.21 5.84 -5.85
CA MET A 59 5.34 4.73 -5.46
C MET A 59 4.18 5.14 -4.56
N VAL A 60 3.14 4.32 -4.57
CA VAL A 60 2.00 4.36 -3.67
C VAL A 60 1.76 2.95 -3.15
N VAL A 61 1.69 2.81 -1.83
CA VAL A 61 1.40 1.58 -1.10
C VAL A 61 0.08 1.78 -0.35
N LEU A 62 -0.81 0.82 -0.43
CA LEU A 62 -2.04 0.82 0.36
C LEU A 62 -2.13 -0.47 1.16
N MET A 63 -2.18 -0.35 2.48
CA MET A 63 -2.40 -1.48 3.37
C MET A 63 -3.90 -1.75 3.49
N LEU A 64 -4.35 -2.89 2.98
CA LEU A 64 -5.68 -3.41 3.25
C LEU A 64 -5.59 -4.35 4.45
N THR A 65 -5.94 -3.86 5.63
CA THR A 65 -5.80 -4.60 6.88
C THR A 65 -7.10 -5.32 7.22
N ASP A 66 -7.04 -6.64 7.26
CA ASP A 66 -8.06 -7.54 7.78
C ASP A 66 -7.92 -7.63 9.30
N VAL A 67 -8.84 -6.98 10.03
CA VAL A 67 -8.80 -6.98 11.50
C VAL A 67 -9.20 -8.33 12.09
N MET A 68 -9.93 -9.17 11.35
CA MET A 68 -10.36 -10.50 11.79
C MET A 68 -9.24 -11.53 11.65
N LYS A 69 -8.47 -11.45 10.57
CA LYS A 69 -7.32 -12.35 10.30
C LYS A 69 -5.99 -11.81 10.81
N GLU A 70 -5.99 -10.62 11.38
CA GLU A 70 -4.78 -9.90 11.80
C GLU A 70 -3.70 -9.83 10.71
N ALA A 71 -4.12 -9.59 9.46
CA ALA A 71 -3.23 -9.63 8.29
C ALA A 71 -3.48 -8.43 7.38
N SER A 72 -2.51 -8.07 6.55
CA SER A 72 -2.69 -7.03 5.52
C SER A 72 -2.31 -7.50 4.14
N ASP A 73 -3.15 -7.16 3.16
CA ASP A 73 -2.77 -7.18 1.75
C ASP A 73 -2.17 -5.81 1.38
N LEU A 74 -0.88 -5.79 1.06
CA LEU A 74 -0.14 -4.59 0.74
C LEU A 74 -0.21 -4.36 -0.77
N LEU A 75 -1.17 -3.55 -1.20
CA LEU A 75 -1.27 -3.12 -2.60
C LEU A 75 -0.13 -2.15 -2.92
N PHE A 76 0.42 -2.27 -4.12
CA PHE A 76 1.54 -1.48 -4.59
C PHE A 76 1.31 -0.99 -6.02
N VAL A 77 1.62 0.28 -6.25
CA VAL A 77 1.70 0.91 -7.56
C VAL A 77 2.96 1.76 -7.60
N GLY A 78 3.81 1.57 -8.61
CA GLY A 78 5.09 2.27 -8.68
C GLY A 78 5.81 2.01 -10.00
N ASN A 79 7.00 2.57 -10.17
CA ASN A 79 7.91 2.19 -11.25
C ASN A 79 8.69 0.91 -10.88
N ASP A 80 9.42 0.32 -11.83
CA ASP A 80 10.15 -0.93 -11.62
C ASP A 80 11.22 -0.84 -10.51
N ALA A 81 11.87 0.32 -10.38
CA ALA A 81 12.84 0.57 -9.31
C ALA A 81 12.18 0.53 -7.93
N ALA A 82 11.01 1.15 -7.79
CA ALA A 82 10.24 1.11 -6.57
C ALA A 82 9.64 -0.27 -6.30
N ALA A 83 9.24 -1.00 -7.35
CA ALA A 83 8.76 -2.38 -7.23
C ALA A 83 9.84 -3.28 -6.65
N ALA A 84 11.07 -3.19 -7.17
CA ALA A 84 12.22 -3.94 -6.65
C ALA A 84 12.53 -3.60 -5.19
N GLY A 85 12.47 -2.31 -4.82
CA GLY A 85 12.65 -1.87 -3.43
C GLY A 85 11.53 -2.39 -2.51
N PHE A 86 10.29 -2.38 -2.97
CA PHE A 86 9.14 -2.88 -2.22
C PHE A 86 9.21 -4.40 -2.01
N GLU A 87 9.52 -5.18 -3.05
CA GLU A 87 9.73 -6.63 -2.96
C GLU A 87 10.87 -6.98 -1.99
N LYS A 88 11.96 -6.21 -2.03
CA LYS A 88 13.09 -6.35 -1.10
C LYS A 88 12.70 -6.02 0.34
N ALA A 89 11.89 -4.97 0.56
CA ALA A 89 11.45 -4.55 1.88
C ALA A 89 10.61 -5.64 2.57
N PHE A 90 9.67 -6.24 1.84
CA PHE A 90 8.73 -7.18 2.43
C PHE A 90 9.14 -8.63 2.27
N GLY A 91 10.07 -8.98 1.39
CA GLY A 91 10.44 -10.36 1.14
C GLY A 91 9.28 -11.11 0.48
N GLY A 92 9.21 -11.02 -0.84
CA GLY A 92 8.18 -11.64 -1.68
C GLY A 92 8.20 -11.03 -3.08
N LYS A 93 7.52 -11.67 -4.03
CA LYS A 93 7.28 -11.05 -5.34
C LYS A 93 5.90 -10.42 -5.37
N LEU A 94 5.78 -9.29 -6.04
CA LEU A 94 4.49 -8.68 -6.34
C LEU A 94 3.68 -9.64 -7.21
N ALA A 95 2.56 -10.10 -6.67
CA ALA A 95 1.58 -10.89 -7.39
C ALA A 95 0.28 -10.08 -7.46
N ASN A 96 -0.23 -9.83 -8.66
CA ASN A 96 -1.42 -8.99 -8.87
C ASN A 96 -1.32 -7.61 -8.20
N SER A 97 -0.14 -6.98 -8.29
CA SER A 97 0.15 -5.67 -7.68
C SER A 97 -0.01 -5.63 -6.16
N SER A 98 0.15 -6.77 -5.46
CA SER A 98 0.19 -6.79 -4.00
C SER A 98 1.13 -7.83 -3.41
N ILE A 99 1.40 -7.68 -2.11
CA ILE A 99 2.07 -8.68 -1.28
C ILE A 99 1.21 -8.87 -0.01
N TYR A 100 0.76 -10.10 0.20
CA TYR A 100 0.04 -10.46 1.42
C TYR A 100 1.01 -10.68 2.59
N LYS A 101 0.71 -10.09 3.75
CA LYS A 101 1.49 -10.24 4.98
C LYS A 101 0.61 -10.49 6.19
N GLU A 102 0.77 -11.68 6.77
CA GLU A 102 0.21 -12.02 8.07
C GLU A 102 0.86 -11.19 9.19
N LYS A 103 0.08 -10.86 10.23
CA LYS A 103 0.52 -10.07 11.38
C LYS A 103 1.01 -8.66 11.06
N CYS A 104 0.71 -8.13 9.88
CA CYS A 104 1.03 -6.75 9.49
C CYS A 104 -0.19 -5.86 9.78
N LEU A 105 -0.17 -5.12 10.88
CA LEU A 105 -1.28 -4.26 11.33
C LEU A 105 -0.88 -2.78 11.41
N SER A 106 0.43 -2.49 11.49
CA SER A 106 0.93 -1.15 11.75
C SER A 106 1.83 -0.64 10.63
N ARG A 107 1.34 0.36 9.88
CA ARG A 107 2.15 1.09 8.90
C ARG A 107 3.49 1.56 9.48
N LYS A 108 3.46 2.21 10.64
CA LYS A 108 4.65 2.86 11.23
C LYS A 108 5.70 1.88 11.75
N LYS A 109 5.28 0.72 12.27
CA LYS A 109 6.20 -0.26 12.86
C LYS A 109 6.64 -1.33 11.87
N GLN A 110 5.80 -1.64 10.88
CA GLN A 110 5.98 -2.85 10.06
C GLN A 110 6.06 -2.58 8.56
N VAL A 111 5.71 -1.37 8.09
CA VAL A 111 5.77 -1.02 6.65
C VAL A 111 6.81 0.05 6.39
N VAL A 112 6.80 1.13 7.17
CA VAL A 112 7.75 2.24 7.00
C VAL A 112 9.21 1.79 7.23
N PRO A 113 9.59 1.08 8.32
CA PRO A 113 10.99 0.73 8.54
C PRO A 113 11.58 -0.22 7.49
N PRO A 114 10.87 -1.27 7.00
CA PRO A 114 11.37 -2.10 5.91
C PRO A 114 11.52 -1.33 4.59
N LEU A 115 10.57 -0.43 4.28
CA LEU A 115 10.69 0.44 3.10
C LEU A 115 11.91 1.34 3.23
N GLU A 116 12.05 2.03 4.36
CA GLU A 116 13.22 2.87 4.61
C GLU A 116 14.51 2.07 4.44
N GLY A 117 14.61 0.88 5.05
CA GLY A 117 15.78 0.01 4.91
C GLY A 117 16.03 -0.50 3.49
N ALA A 118 15.00 -0.71 2.68
CA ALA A 118 15.15 -1.19 1.30
C ALA A 118 15.60 -0.10 0.34
N PHE A 119 15.17 1.15 0.57
CA PHE A 119 15.51 2.32 -0.23
C PHE A 119 16.72 3.11 0.30
N LYS A 120 17.16 2.84 1.53
CA LYS A 120 18.41 3.37 2.09
C LYS A 120 19.59 2.84 1.27
N LYS A 121 20.27 3.76 0.58
CA LYS A 121 21.54 3.52 -0.09
C LYS A 121 22.68 3.46 0.91
#